data_AF-A0A7X4Y3E1-F1
#
_entry.id   AF-A0A7X4Y3E1-F1
#
_cell.length_a   1.000
_cell.length_b   1.000
_cell.length_c   1.000
_cell.angle_alpha   90.00
_cell.angle_beta   90.00
_cell.angle_gamma   90.00
#
_symmetry.space_group_name_H-M   'P 1'
#
loop_
_entity.id
_entity.type
_entity.pdbx_description
1 polymer ?
#
loop_
_entity_poly.entity_id
_entity_poly.type
_entity_poly.pdbx_seq_one_letter_code
_entity_poly.pdbx_strand_id
1 'polypeptide(L)'
;MMRVKLSSFVCKRRKGVSLVELMLASLVVAIITGILLRNYITEKQREVYRNLAQVLVAFDKGVFDASLSVQAVNANLRPILPGSGNPSGSVFSISYSPSQLVAPLQNTRSWITPANFPSFYDSLHSRVPVNLLDPRLQAGKLDDRYKIIVWFQAVDADGNSSNGISPSPITGRYRYALFELEIRHADGGPLTDAETDVLYALLKDKFCVDKSGSGHYALAGGSFGNRDKECPGSVKANYYVVELQ
;
A
#
# COMPACT_ATOMS: atom_id res chain seq x y z
N MET A 1 20.09 -74.92 61.09
CA MET A 1 19.31 -74.49 59.90
C MET A 1 18.47 -73.28 60.27
N MET A 2 18.83 -72.07 59.81
CA MET A 2 17.88 -71.01 59.48
C MET A 2 18.61 -69.92 58.70
N ARG A 3 18.20 -69.75 57.43
CA ARG A 3 18.76 -68.82 56.45
C ARG A 3 18.39 -67.39 56.82
N VAL A 4 19.39 -66.53 57.00
CA VAL A 4 19.20 -65.08 56.91
C VAL A 4 19.20 -64.70 55.43
N LYS A 5 18.03 -64.30 54.91
CA LYS A 5 17.90 -63.64 53.60
C LYS A 5 18.38 -62.20 53.74
N LEU A 6 19.57 -61.89 53.23
CA LEU A 6 19.94 -60.53 52.85
C LEU A 6 19.54 -60.31 51.40
N SER A 7 18.35 -59.76 51.21
CA SER A 7 17.86 -59.28 49.91
C SER A 7 18.79 -58.19 49.39
N SER A 8 19.42 -58.47 48.25
CA SER A 8 20.25 -57.52 47.51
C SER A 8 19.43 -56.29 47.11
N PHE A 9 19.72 -55.15 47.72
CA PHE A 9 19.31 -53.84 47.22
C PHE A 9 20.10 -53.57 45.93
N VAL A 10 19.54 -53.95 44.78
CA VAL A 10 20.03 -53.47 43.48
C VAL A 10 19.56 -52.02 43.35
N CYS A 11 20.41 -51.10 43.77
CA CYS A 11 20.25 -49.69 43.46
C CYS A 11 20.41 -49.53 41.94
N LYS A 12 19.29 -49.45 41.20
CA LYS A 12 19.30 -49.03 39.80
C LYS A 12 19.93 -47.63 39.75
N ARG A 13 21.20 -47.53 39.31
CA ARG A 13 21.81 -46.24 38.95
C ARG A 13 20.89 -45.58 37.92
N ARG A 14 20.12 -44.57 38.35
CA ARG A 14 19.60 -43.56 37.41
C ARG A 14 20.83 -42.91 36.79
N LYS A 15 21.02 -43.09 35.49
CA LYS A 15 21.99 -42.28 34.72
C LYS A 15 21.55 -40.83 34.91
N GLY A 16 22.25 -40.10 35.78
CA GLY A 16 22.06 -38.67 35.93
C GLY A 16 22.48 -38.00 34.63
N VAL A 17 21.65 -37.10 34.13
CA VAL A 17 22.01 -36.22 33.01
C VAL A 17 23.27 -35.47 33.41
N SER A 18 24.31 -35.59 32.62
CA SER A 18 25.58 -34.90 32.87
C SER A 18 25.35 -33.39 32.77
N LEU A 19 26.00 -32.60 33.63
CA LEU A 19 25.92 -31.14 33.57
C LEU A 19 26.34 -30.61 32.19
N VAL A 20 27.27 -31.31 31.53
CA VAL A 20 27.72 -31.02 30.16
C VAL A 20 26.62 -31.33 29.13
N GLU A 21 25.87 -32.42 29.28
CA GLU A 21 24.73 -32.75 28.39
C GLU A 21 23.63 -31.68 28.50
N LEU A 22 23.41 -31.16 29.72
CA LEU A 22 22.43 -30.12 29.99
C LEU A 22 22.85 -28.77 29.38
N MET A 23 24.13 -28.43 29.44
CA MET A 23 24.69 -27.23 28.79
C MET A 23 24.67 -27.32 27.26
N LEU A 24 24.96 -28.50 26.69
CA LEU A 24 24.87 -28.72 25.25
C LEU A 24 23.42 -28.65 24.77
N ALA A 25 22.48 -29.28 25.49
CA ALA A 25 21.06 -29.22 25.14
C ALA A 25 20.53 -27.79 25.22
N SER A 26 20.90 -27.00 26.24
CA SER A 26 20.47 -25.61 26.35
C SER A 26 21.05 -24.72 25.25
N LEU A 27 22.32 -24.92 24.88
CA LEU A 27 22.96 -24.21 23.76
C LEU A 27 22.27 -24.51 22.43
N VAL A 28 21.98 -25.79 22.15
CA VAL A 28 21.29 -26.20 20.92
C VAL A 28 19.88 -25.60 20.85
N VAL A 29 19.13 -25.63 21.96
CA VAL A 29 17.80 -25.00 22.03
C VAL A 29 17.89 -23.49 21.80
N ALA A 30 18.87 -22.80 22.38
CA ALA A 30 19.05 -21.36 22.17
C ALA A 30 19.34 -21.01 20.70
N ILE A 31 20.21 -21.78 20.03
CA ILE A 31 20.55 -21.58 18.61
C ILE A 31 19.32 -21.83 17.73
N ILE A 32 18.62 -22.95 17.92
CA ILE A 32 17.42 -23.28 17.13
C ILE A 32 16.34 -22.22 17.34
N THR A 33 16.11 -21.82 18.59
CA THR A 33 15.11 -20.80 18.92
C THR A 33 15.48 -19.46 18.28
N GLY A 34 16.74 -19.05 18.31
CA GLY A 34 17.22 -17.83 17.67
C GLY A 34 17.02 -17.82 16.15
N ILE A 35 17.31 -18.94 15.48
CA ILE A 35 17.09 -19.09 14.03
C ILE A 35 15.60 -19.04 13.69
N LEU A 36 14.76 -19.75 14.45
CA LEU A 36 13.31 -19.76 14.25
C LEU A 36 12.71 -18.36 14.48
N LEU A 37 13.14 -17.65 15.52
CA LEU A 37 12.68 -16.29 15.81
C LEU A 37 13.05 -15.33 14.67
N ARG A 38 14.29 -15.42 14.17
CA ARG A 38 14.76 -14.62 13.04
C ARG A 38 13.91 -14.89 11.80
N ASN A 39 13.71 -16.15 11.44
CA ASN A 39 12.88 -16.52 10.29
C ASN A 39 11.42 -16.05 10.44
N TYR A 40 10.86 -16.16 11.64
CA TYR A 40 9.51 -15.69 11.94
C TYR A 40 9.38 -14.18 11.77
N ILE A 41 10.36 -13.40 12.27
CA ILE A 41 10.39 -11.94 12.11
C ILE A 41 10.48 -11.57 10.63
N THR A 42 11.38 -12.21 9.86
CA THR A 42 11.53 -11.94 8.43
C THR A 42 10.24 -12.22 7.65
N GLU A 43 9.53 -13.30 7.97
CA GLU A 43 8.27 -13.64 7.31
C GLU A 43 7.16 -12.66 7.68
N LYS A 44 7.09 -12.24 8.95
CA LYS A 44 6.14 -11.21 9.41
C LYS A 44 6.40 -9.85 8.77
N GLN A 45 7.65 -9.48 8.51
CA GLN A 45 7.97 -8.26 7.78
C GLN A 45 7.58 -8.33 6.31
N ARG A 46 7.81 -9.46 5.64
CA ARG A 46 7.37 -9.67 4.25
C ARG A 46 5.86 -9.56 4.07
N GLU A 47 5.09 -10.03 5.05
CA GLU A 47 3.62 -9.91 5.05
C GLU A 47 3.17 -8.45 4.97
N VAL A 48 3.88 -7.54 5.64
CA VAL A 48 3.58 -6.11 5.65
C VAL A 48 3.83 -5.49 4.28
N TYR A 49 4.96 -5.82 3.64
CA TYR A 49 5.32 -5.29 2.32
C TYR A 49 4.36 -5.80 1.23
N ARG A 50 3.92 -7.07 1.35
CA ARG A 50 2.87 -7.63 0.49
C ARG A 50 1.55 -6.90 0.66
N ASN A 51 1.14 -6.61 1.90
CA ASN A 51 -0.08 -5.86 2.15
C ASN A 51 -0.01 -4.43 1.60
N LEU A 52 1.15 -3.76 1.71
CA LEU A 52 1.35 -2.44 1.11
C LEU A 52 1.19 -2.50 -0.42
N ALA A 53 1.86 -3.44 -1.08
CA ALA A 53 1.72 -3.63 -2.53
C ALA A 53 0.26 -3.93 -2.93
N GLN A 54 -0.46 -4.75 -2.16
CA GLN A 54 -1.87 -5.04 -2.39
C GLN A 54 -2.75 -3.79 -2.29
N VAL A 55 -2.48 -2.91 -1.32
CA VAL A 55 -3.22 -1.65 -1.18
C VAL A 55 -2.98 -0.71 -2.37
N LEU A 56 -1.73 -0.56 -2.81
CA LEU A 56 -1.40 0.26 -3.98
C LEU A 56 -2.08 -0.25 -5.26
N VAL A 57 -2.02 -1.57 -5.49
CA VAL A 57 -2.66 -2.21 -6.66
C VAL A 57 -4.18 -2.14 -6.58
N ALA A 58 -4.76 -2.36 -5.40
CA ALA A 58 -6.21 -2.28 -5.21
C ALA A 58 -6.71 -0.86 -5.44
N PHE A 59 -5.99 0.16 -4.93
CA PHE A 59 -6.30 1.55 -5.21
C PHE A 59 -6.27 1.84 -6.72
N ASP A 60 -5.15 1.56 -7.41
CA ASP A 60 -5.03 1.81 -8.86
C ASP A 60 -6.16 1.14 -9.65
N LYS A 61 -6.45 -0.14 -9.35
CA LYS A 61 -7.57 -0.85 -9.97
C LYS A 61 -8.92 -0.22 -9.67
N GLY A 62 -9.19 0.16 -8.42
CA GLY A 62 -10.47 0.73 -8.03
C GLY A 62 -10.74 2.08 -8.72
N VAL A 63 -9.71 2.91 -8.91
CA VAL A 63 -9.87 4.15 -9.68
C VAL A 63 -10.06 3.88 -11.18
N PHE A 64 -9.39 2.86 -11.72
CA PHE A 64 -9.63 2.41 -13.09
C PHE A 64 -11.07 1.93 -13.31
N ASP A 65 -11.59 1.07 -12.44
CA ASP A 65 -12.96 0.54 -12.54
C ASP A 65 -14.01 1.67 -12.37
N ALA A 66 -13.73 2.66 -11.52
CA ALA A 66 -14.54 3.88 -11.42
C ALA A 66 -14.52 4.67 -12.73
N SER A 67 -13.35 4.78 -13.38
CA SER A 67 -13.19 5.48 -14.66
C SER A 67 -14.05 4.86 -15.76
N LEU A 68 -13.96 3.54 -15.90
CA LEU A 68 -14.77 2.81 -16.87
C LEU A 68 -16.27 2.98 -16.63
N SER A 69 -16.68 2.89 -15.36
CA SER A 69 -18.10 3.01 -14.99
C SER A 69 -18.65 4.40 -15.32
N VAL A 70 -17.88 5.46 -15.03
CA VAL A 70 -18.27 6.85 -15.33
C VAL A 70 -18.35 7.09 -16.84
N GLN A 71 -17.34 6.64 -17.60
CA GLN A 71 -17.31 6.77 -19.05
C GLN A 71 -18.46 6.03 -19.74
N ALA A 72 -18.92 4.92 -19.18
CA ALA A 72 -20.09 4.18 -19.67
C ALA A 72 -21.42 4.94 -19.48
N VAL A 73 -21.48 5.92 -18.57
CA VAL A 73 -22.63 6.82 -18.42
C VAL A 73 -22.52 7.99 -19.38
N ASN A 74 -21.33 8.58 -19.49
CA ASN A 74 -21.04 9.66 -20.42
C ASN A 74 -19.55 9.70 -20.73
N ALA A 75 -19.21 9.59 -22.02
CA ALA A 75 -17.82 9.55 -22.51
C ALA A 75 -17.00 10.81 -22.18
N ASN A 76 -17.66 11.94 -21.91
CA ASN A 76 -16.99 13.20 -21.54
C ASN A 76 -16.77 13.34 -20.03
N LEU A 77 -17.33 12.45 -19.20
CA LEU A 77 -17.13 12.47 -17.76
C LEU A 77 -15.89 11.64 -17.37
N ARG A 78 -15.16 12.15 -16.38
CA ARG A 78 -14.05 11.46 -15.71
C ARG A 78 -14.46 11.20 -14.25
N PRO A 79 -14.00 10.12 -13.63
CA PRO A 79 -14.27 9.90 -12.21
C PRO A 79 -13.62 11.02 -11.39
N ILE A 80 -14.28 11.36 -10.28
CA ILE A 80 -13.86 12.42 -9.37
C ILE A 80 -13.67 11.80 -8.00
N LEU A 81 -12.44 11.77 -7.52
CA LEU A 81 -12.15 11.45 -6.11
C LEU A 81 -12.07 12.76 -5.33
N PRO A 82 -12.58 12.81 -4.09
CA PRO A 82 -12.36 13.93 -3.20
C PRO A 82 -10.96 13.81 -2.60
N GLY A 83 -10.23 14.93 -2.59
CA GLY A 83 -9.00 15.08 -1.83
C GLY A 83 -9.10 16.26 -0.88
N SER A 84 -8.29 16.23 0.17
CA SER A 84 -8.17 17.30 1.15
C SER A 84 -6.73 17.81 1.15
N GLY A 85 -6.52 19.09 0.84
CA GLY A 85 -5.19 19.69 0.92
C GLY A 85 -5.17 21.10 0.36
N ASN A 86 -4.08 21.83 0.60
CA ASN A 86 -3.91 23.19 0.11
C ASN A 86 -3.06 23.16 -1.18
N PRO A 87 -3.65 23.20 -2.38
CA PRO A 87 -2.89 23.17 -3.62
C PRO A 87 -2.06 24.45 -3.77
N SER A 88 -0.74 24.30 -3.91
CA SER A 88 0.15 25.41 -4.24
C SER A 88 0.95 25.10 -5.50
N GLY A 89 0.77 25.90 -6.56
CA GLY A 89 1.50 25.72 -7.83
C GLY A 89 0.84 24.75 -8.82
N SER A 90 1.51 24.51 -9.95
CA SER A 90 1.03 23.61 -11.02
C SER A 90 1.24 22.13 -10.71
N VAL A 91 2.17 21.81 -9.80
CA VAL A 91 2.40 20.46 -9.26
C VAL A 91 2.58 20.60 -7.76
N PHE A 92 1.91 19.75 -7.00
CA PHE A 92 2.01 19.71 -5.54
C PHE A 92 1.77 18.29 -5.04
N SER A 93 2.01 18.08 -3.75
CA SER A 93 1.86 16.78 -3.11
C SER A 93 1.08 16.90 -1.81
N ILE A 94 0.26 15.91 -1.50
CA ILE A 94 -0.45 15.81 -0.22
C ILE A 94 -0.11 14.47 0.43
N SER A 95 0.04 14.47 1.76
CA SER A 95 0.27 13.25 2.51
C SER A 95 -1.04 12.61 2.94
N TYR A 96 -1.18 11.30 2.69
CA TYR A 96 -2.34 10.51 3.07
C TYR A 96 -1.90 9.27 3.86
N SER A 97 -2.74 8.85 4.81
CA SER A 97 -2.65 7.50 5.34
C SER A 97 -3.13 6.48 4.29
N PRO A 98 -2.67 5.22 4.36
CA PRO A 98 -3.18 4.16 3.47
C PRO A 98 -4.71 3.99 3.54
N SER A 99 -5.30 4.19 4.71
CA SER A 99 -6.75 4.14 4.92
C SER A 99 -7.49 5.26 4.19
N GLN A 100 -6.95 6.48 4.19
CA GLN A 100 -7.54 7.63 3.48
C GLN A 100 -7.55 7.45 1.96
N LEU A 101 -6.57 6.74 1.40
CA LEU A 101 -6.51 6.45 -0.04
C LEU A 101 -7.64 5.52 -0.50
N VAL A 102 -7.93 4.46 0.27
CA VAL A 102 -8.88 3.44 -0.14
C VAL A 102 -10.31 3.71 0.30
N ALA A 103 -10.51 4.51 1.35
CA ALA A 103 -11.83 4.77 1.92
C ALA A 103 -12.86 5.29 0.89
N PRO A 104 -12.51 6.23 -0.02
CA PRO A 104 -13.45 6.69 -1.05
C PRO A 104 -13.88 5.59 -2.03
N LEU A 105 -13.08 4.53 -2.20
CA LEU A 105 -13.37 3.42 -3.11
C LEU A 105 -14.08 2.24 -2.41
N GLN A 106 -13.99 2.19 -1.08
CA GLN A 106 -14.79 1.30 -0.24
C GLN A 106 -16.23 1.78 -0.05
N ASN A 107 -16.50 3.07 -0.25
CA ASN A 107 -17.84 3.62 -0.36
C ASN A 107 -17.87 4.68 -1.47
N THR A 108 -17.96 4.24 -2.72
CA THR A 108 -17.87 5.10 -3.91
C THR A 108 -19.00 6.11 -4.02
N ARG A 109 -20.15 5.84 -3.42
CA ARG A 109 -21.26 6.79 -3.43
C ARG A 109 -20.96 8.03 -2.59
N SER A 110 -19.97 7.99 -1.71
CA SER A 110 -19.54 9.17 -0.93
C SER A 110 -19.07 10.33 -1.80
N TRP A 111 -18.55 10.06 -3.01
CA TRP A 111 -18.08 11.10 -3.93
C TRP A 111 -19.07 11.42 -5.07
N ILE A 112 -20.09 10.58 -5.27
CA ILE A 112 -21.18 10.83 -6.22
C ILE A 112 -22.28 11.61 -5.51
N THR A 113 -22.22 12.93 -5.61
CA THR A 113 -23.20 13.84 -4.99
C THR A 113 -23.89 14.71 -6.05
N PRO A 114 -25.09 15.24 -5.76
CA PRO A 114 -25.75 16.19 -6.67
C PRO A 114 -24.89 17.45 -6.91
N ALA A 115 -24.04 17.82 -5.96
CA ALA A 115 -23.13 18.97 -6.10
C ALA A 115 -22.00 18.71 -7.13
N ASN A 116 -21.46 17.48 -7.16
CA ASN A 116 -20.37 17.13 -8.06
C ASN A 116 -20.87 16.72 -9.47
N PHE A 117 -22.11 16.24 -9.59
CA PHE A 117 -22.65 15.72 -10.85
C PHE A 117 -24.12 16.10 -11.08
N PRO A 118 -24.51 17.39 -11.08
CA PRO A 118 -25.93 17.81 -11.05
C PRO A 118 -26.79 17.20 -12.16
N SER A 119 -26.29 17.18 -13.41
CA SER A 119 -27.03 16.65 -14.56
C SER A 119 -26.91 15.14 -14.77
N PHE A 120 -26.03 14.46 -14.02
CA PHE A 120 -25.72 13.04 -14.20
C PHE A 120 -25.86 12.21 -12.92
N TYR A 121 -26.26 12.86 -11.81
CA TYR A 121 -26.25 12.30 -10.46
C TYR A 121 -27.04 11.00 -10.39
N ASP A 122 -28.33 10.99 -10.79
CA ASP A 122 -29.17 9.80 -10.70
C ASP A 122 -28.64 8.64 -11.55
N SER A 123 -28.07 8.95 -12.72
CA SER A 123 -27.50 7.94 -13.61
C SER A 123 -26.19 7.37 -13.08
N LEU A 124 -25.31 8.20 -12.51
CA LEU A 124 -24.06 7.74 -11.88
C LEU A 124 -24.35 6.96 -10.60
N HIS A 125 -25.23 7.49 -9.74
CA HIS A 125 -25.56 6.87 -8.46
C HIS A 125 -26.18 5.48 -8.61
N SER A 126 -26.97 5.27 -9.67
CA SER A 126 -27.59 3.98 -9.97
C SER A 126 -26.65 2.97 -10.64
N ARG A 127 -25.64 3.43 -11.40
CA ARG A 127 -24.73 2.55 -12.16
C ARG A 127 -23.40 2.26 -11.48
N VAL A 128 -22.87 3.19 -10.69
CA VAL A 128 -21.61 2.99 -10.00
C VAL A 128 -21.84 2.07 -8.78
N PRO A 129 -21.14 0.94 -8.69
CA PRO A 129 -21.24 0.03 -7.55
C PRO A 129 -20.80 0.73 -6.26
N VAL A 130 -21.52 0.49 -5.15
CA VAL A 130 -21.22 1.11 -3.84
C VAL A 130 -19.79 0.83 -3.39
N ASN A 131 -19.29 -0.39 -3.64
CA ASN A 131 -17.96 -0.82 -3.23
C ASN A 131 -17.21 -1.29 -4.48
N LEU A 132 -16.15 -0.59 -4.87
CA LEU A 132 -15.26 -1.03 -5.95
C LEU A 132 -14.06 -1.83 -5.43
N LEU A 133 -13.74 -1.69 -4.14
CA LEU A 133 -12.71 -2.49 -3.49
C LEU A 133 -13.31 -3.67 -2.72
N ASP A 134 -12.53 -4.75 -2.63
CA ASP A 134 -12.86 -5.88 -1.76
C ASP A 134 -12.90 -5.39 -0.29
N PRO A 135 -14.01 -5.56 0.43
CA PRO A 135 -14.11 -5.23 1.86
C PRO A 135 -13.09 -5.96 2.74
N ARG A 136 -12.49 -7.04 2.25
CA ARG A 136 -11.44 -7.80 2.93
C ARG A 136 -10.07 -7.14 2.85
N LEU A 137 -9.90 -6.07 2.07
CA LEU A 137 -8.66 -5.31 2.01
C LEU A 137 -8.39 -4.63 3.36
N GLN A 138 -7.33 -5.06 4.04
CA GLN A 138 -6.99 -4.60 5.39
C GLN A 138 -6.08 -3.37 5.36
N ALA A 139 -6.49 -2.30 4.69
CA ALA A 139 -5.68 -1.08 4.58
C ALA A 139 -5.37 -0.43 5.95
N GLY A 140 -6.26 -0.57 6.94
CA GLY A 140 -6.03 -0.13 8.32
C GLY A 140 -4.96 -0.93 9.08
N LYS A 141 -4.40 -2.01 8.52
CA LYS A 141 -3.24 -2.72 9.13
C LYS A 141 -1.89 -2.12 8.76
N LEU A 142 -1.86 -1.13 7.86
CA LEU A 142 -0.63 -0.46 7.45
C LEU A 142 -0.24 0.72 8.36
N ASP A 143 -1.04 1.00 9.39
CA ASP A 143 -1.46 2.36 9.77
C ASP A 143 -0.35 3.40 9.99
N ASP A 144 0.80 3.07 10.60
CA ASP A 144 1.73 4.14 11.02
C ASP A 144 3.18 3.99 10.54
N ARG A 145 3.51 2.91 9.81
CA ARG A 145 4.90 2.69 9.39
C ARG A 145 5.28 3.45 8.12
N TYR A 146 4.30 3.66 7.24
CA TYR A 146 4.52 4.30 5.96
C TYR A 146 3.69 5.56 5.84
N LYS A 147 4.30 6.54 5.20
CA LYS A 147 3.65 7.74 4.72
C LYS A 147 3.49 7.60 3.21
N ILE A 148 2.27 7.77 2.71
CA ILE A 148 2.02 7.81 1.26
C ILE A 148 1.83 9.27 0.88
N ILE A 149 2.70 9.75 0.01
CA ILE A 149 2.66 11.09 -0.55
C ILE A 149 2.06 10.98 -1.94
N VAL A 150 0.97 11.68 -2.15
CA VAL A 150 0.17 11.62 -3.36
C VAL A 150 0.50 12.85 -4.18
N TRP A 151 0.98 12.64 -5.41
CA TRP A 151 1.42 13.71 -6.30
C TRP A 151 0.32 14.09 -7.27
N PHE A 152 0.10 15.39 -7.38
CA PHE A 152 -0.95 16.00 -8.18
C PHE A 152 -0.37 17.03 -9.13
N GLN A 153 -0.93 17.07 -10.34
CA GLN A 153 -0.68 18.09 -11.33
C GLN A 153 -1.98 18.82 -11.64
N ALA A 154 -1.96 20.13 -11.74
CA ALA A 154 -3.10 20.89 -12.21
C ALA A 154 -3.43 20.54 -13.66
N VAL A 155 -4.70 20.31 -13.95
CA VAL A 155 -5.17 19.99 -15.30
C VAL A 155 -6.37 20.83 -15.71
N ASP A 156 -6.55 21.00 -17.00
CA ASP A 156 -7.74 21.65 -17.57
C ASP A 156 -8.96 20.72 -17.58
N ALA A 157 -10.04 21.18 -18.21
CA ALA A 157 -11.28 20.41 -18.37
C ALA A 157 -11.08 19.05 -19.05
N ASP A 158 -10.14 18.99 -19.98
CA ASP A 158 -9.87 17.87 -20.86
C ASP A 158 -8.79 16.95 -20.29
N GLY A 159 -8.14 17.34 -19.19
CA GLY A 159 -7.08 16.60 -18.51
C GLY A 159 -5.67 17.02 -18.91
N ASN A 160 -5.50 18.01 -19.79
CA ASN A 160 -4.16 18.46 -20.17
C ASN A 160 -3.53 19.25 -19.02
N SER A 161 -2.20 19.18 -18.91
CA SER A 161 -1.45 19.98 -17.93
C SER A 161 -1.84 21.45 -18.04
N SER A 162 -2.17 22.06 -16.90
CA SER A 162 -2.50 23.47 -16.78
C SER A 162 -1.73 24.11 -15.64
N ASN A 163 -1.74 25.43 -15.59
CA ASN A 163 -1.13 26.18 -14.48
C ASN A 163 -2.09 26.29 -13.27
N GLY A 164 -3.18 25.52 -13.22
CA GLY A 164 -4.16 25.52 -12.12
C GLY A 164 -5.13 26.70 -12.13
N ILE A 165 -5.35 27.31 -13.29
CA ILE A 165 -6.07 28.59 -13.39
C ILE A 165 -7.57 28.40 -13.71
N SER A 166 -7.98 27.26 -14.28
CA SER A 166 -9.36 27.07 -14.75
C SER A 166 -10.10 25.98 -13.96
N PRO A 167 -11.29 26.29 -13.40
CA PRO A 167 -12.15 25.26 -12.83
C PRO A 167 -12.74 24.37 -13.93
N SER A 168 -13.24 23.21 -13.50
CA SER A 168 -14.03 22.30 -14.29
C SER A 168 -15.25 23.00 -14.91
N PRO A 169 -15.53 22.80 -16.20
CA PRO A 169 -16.76 23.29 -16.81
C PRO A 169 -18.00 22.53 -16.34
N ILE A 170 -17.83 21.33 -15.77
CA ILE A 170 -18.95 20.48 -15.29
C ILE A 170 -19.36 20.86 -13.87
N THR A 171 -18.39 21.18 -13.00
CA THR A 171 -18.61 21.35 -11.55
C THR A 171 -18.30 22.74 -11.01
N GLY A 172 -17.58 23.57 -11.77
CA GLY A 172 -17.13 24.89 -11.31
C GLY A 172 -16.02 24.84 -10.25
N ARG A 173 -15.39 23.69 -10.02
CA ARG A 173 -14.28 23.50 -9.05
C ARG A 173 -12.95 23.17 -9.71
N TYR A 174 -11.84 23.40 -9.03
CA TYR A 174 -10.50 23.04 -9.54
C TYR A 174 -10.33 21.53 -9.69
N ARG A 175 -9.66 21.12 -10.78
CA ARG A 175 -9.35 19.73 -11.10
C ARG A 175 -7.84 19.50 -11.10
N TYR A 176 -7.46 18.36 -10.54
CA TYR A 176 -6.08 17.94 -10.45
C TYR A 176 -5.94 16.50 -10.93
N ALA A 177 -4.89 16.22 -11.68
CA ALA A 177 -4.48 14.89 -12.08
C ALA A 177 -3.62 14.26 -10.98
N LEU A 178 -4.12 13.20 -10.37
CA LEU A 178 -3.34 12.28 -9.58
C LEU A 178 -2.58 11.33 -10.52
N PHE A 179 -1.25 11.36 -10.46
CA PHE A 179 -0.40 10.58 -11.37
C PHE A 179 0.58 9.62 -10.68
N GLU A 180 0.88 9.83 -9.40
CA GLU A 180 1.92 9.08 -8.70
C GLU A 180 1.68 9.00 -7.20
N LEU A 181 2.10 7.87 -6.62
CA LEU A 181 2.17 7.65 -5.17
C LEU A 181 3.64 7.48 -4.77
N GLU A 182 4.16 8.38 -3.97
CA GLU A 182 5.44 8.24 -3.28
C GLU A 182 5.22 7.55 -1.92
N ILE A 183 6.13 6.66 -1.55
CA ILE A 183 6.11 5.81 -0.37
C ILE A 183 7.39 6.08 0.42
N ARG A 184 7.22 6.48 1.69
CA ARG A 184 8.30 6.66 2.65
C ARG A 184 7.99 6.01 3.97
N HIS A 185 8.99 5.81 4.83
CA HIS A 185 8.73 5.59 6.25
C HIS A 185 8.15 6.86 6.89
N ALA A 186 7.31 6.68 7.91
CA ALA A 186 6.64 7.80 8.58
C ALA A 186 7.61 8.76 9.30
N ASP A 187 8.78 8.27 9.70
CA ASP A 187 9.89 9.05 10.27
C ASP A 187 10.70 9.82 9.21
N GLY A 188 10.35 9.67 7.92
CA GLY A 188 11.05 10.27 6.79
C GLY A 188 12.26 9.48 6.31
N GLY A 189 12.51 8.29 6.89
CA GLY A 189 13.57 7.39 6.46
C GLY A 189 13.35 6.80 5.06
N PRO A 190 14.45 6.40 4.38
CA PRO A 190 14.37 5.70 3.10
C PRO A 190 13.84 4.28 3.29
N LEU A 191 13.26 3.71 2.24
CA LEU A 191 12.93 2.30 2.22
C LEU A 191 14.21 1.45 2.33
N THR A 192 14.14 0.37 3.09
CA THR A 192 15.24 -0.60 3.18
C THR A 192 15.40 -1.40 1.88
N ASP A 193 16.57 -1.99 1.68
CA ASP A 193 16.83 -2.87 0.51
C ASP A 193 15.82 -4.04 0.44
N ALA A 194 15.49 -4.63 1.59
CA ALA A 194 14.53 -5.73 1.67
C ALA A 194 13.11 -5.30 1.28
N GLU A 195 12.69 -4.09 1.66
CA GLU A 195 11.41 -3.52 1.25
C GLU A 195 11.38 -3.25 -0.25
N THR A 196 12.43 -2.61 -0.74
CA THR A 196 12.61 -2.28 -2.16
C THR A 196 12.59 -3.52 -3.03
N ASP A 197 13.27 -4.60 -2.63
CA ASP A 197 13.28 -5.88 -3.34
C ASP A 197 11.89 -6.51 -3.46
N VAL A 198 11.15 -6.56 -2.34
CA VAL A 198 9.82 -7.17 -2.31
C VAL A 198 8.82 -6.32 -3.09
N LEU A 199 8.83 -5.00 -2.91
CA LEU A 199 7.95 -4.09 -3.64
C LEU A 199 8.25 -4.12 -5.13
N TYR A 200 9.51 -4.09 -5.54
CA TYR A 200 9.89 -4.21 -6.95
C TYR A 200 9.47 -5.57 -7.55
N ALA A 201 9.65 -6.67 -6.82
CA ALA A 201 9.21 -7.99 -7.30
C ALA A 201 7.68 -8.07 -7.52
N LEU A 202 6.89 -7.37 -6.69
CA LEU A 202 5.42 -7.39 -6.74
C LEU A 202 4.85 -6.38 -7.73
N LEU A 203 5.39 -5.16 -7.76
CA LEU A 203 4.88 -4.01 -8.52
C LEU A 203 5.57 -3.82 -9.88
N LYS A 204 6.74 -4.44 -10.06
CA LYS A 204 7.50 -4.49 -11.32
C LYS A 204 7.82 -3.09 -11.85
N ASP A 205 7.55 -2.86 -13.13
CA ASP A 205 7.88 -1.65 -13.88
C ASP A 205 7.10 -0.41 -13.44
N LYS A 206 6.04 -0.59 -12.65
CA LYS A 206 5.30 0.51 -12.02
C LYS A 206 5.97 1.07 -10.77
N PHE A 207 7.00 0.39 -10.23
CA PHE A 207 7.68 0.83 -9.02
C PHE A 207 9.13 1.18 -9.28
N CYS A 208 9.58 2.26 -8.66
CA CYS A 208 10.98 2.65 -8.65
C CYS A 208 11.38 3.27 -7.31
N VAL A 209 12.68 3.44 -7.08
CA VAL A 209 13.25 4.14 -5.93
C VAL A 209 14.08 5.30 -6.41
N ASP A 210 13.85 6.49 -5.85
CA ASP A 210 14.61 7.69 -6.21
C ASP A 210 15.93 7.77 -5.45
N LYS A 211 16.72 8.84 -5.71
CA LYS A 211 18.00 9.05 -5.03
C LYS A 211 17.87 9.34 -3.53
N SER A 212 16.68 9.72 -3.06
CA SER A 212 16.41 9.93 -1.64
C SER A 212 16.05 8.63 -0.92
N GLY A 213 15.90 7.51 -1.64
CA GLY A 213 15.48 6.22 -1.10
C GLY A 213 13.97 6.10 -0.92
N SER A 214 13.21 7.02 -1.54
CA SER A 214 11.75 7.00 -1.54
C SER A 214 11.28 6.06 -2.63
N GLY A 215 10.28 5.23 -2.32
CA GLY A 215 9.62 4.41 -3.33
C GLY A 215 8.60 5.24 -4.09
N HIS A 216 8.47 5.05 -5.40
CA HIS A 216 7.48 5.73 -6.22
C HIS A 216 6.71 4.70 -7.03
N TYR A 217 5.38 4.85 -7.06
CA TYR A 217 4.45 3.97 -7.76
C TYR A 217 3.65 4.76 -8.79
N ALA A 218 3.78 4.37 -10.05
CA ALA A 218 3.10 4.99 -11.18
C ALA A 218 1.66 4.50 -11.27
N LEU A 219 0.71 5.45 -11.34
CA LEU A 219 -0.72 5.16 -11.45
C LEU A 219 -1.18 5.03 -12.91
N ALA A 220 -2.39 4.49 -13.10
CA ALA A 220 -3.16 4.56 -14.35
C ALA A 220 -2.40 4.10 -15.60
N GLY A 221 -1.91 2.86 -15.64
CA GLY A 221 -1.18 2.34 -16.82
C GLY A 221 0.16 3.06 -17.10
N GLY A 222 0.56 4.01 -16.26
CA GLY A 222 1.90 4.56 -16.24
C GLY A 222 2.91 3.51 -15.79
N SER A 223 4.16 3.73 -16.18
CA SER A 223 5.28 2.88 -15.84
C SER A 223 6.56 3.71 -15.83
N PHE A 224 7.47 3.35 -14.94
CA PHE A 224 8.82 3.90 -14.93
C PHE A 224 9.73 3.15 -15.91
N GLY A 225 9.30 2.00 -16.44
CA GLY A 225 10.04 1.24 -17.46
C GLY A 225 11.42 0.75 -16.99
N ASN A 226 11.63 0.66 -15.68
CA ASN A 226 12.95 0.44 -15.10
C ASN A 226 13.41 -1.01 -15.09
N ARG A 227 14.68 -1.20 -15.43
CA ARG A 227 15.40 -2.49 -15.27
C ARG A 227 16.12 -2.61 -13.93
N ASP A 228 16.56 -1.49 -13.35
CA ASP A 228 17.47 -1.48 -12.19
C ASP A 228 16.88 -0.77 -10.95
N LYS A 229 15.55 -0.77 -10.82
CA LYS A 229 14.78 -0.15 -9.71
C LYS A 229 14.89 1.38 -9.57
N GLU A 230 15.90 2.04 -10.11
CA GLU A 230 16.11 3.49 -9.96
C GLU A 230 15.14 4.35 -10.77
N CYS A 231 14.46 5.34 -10.18
CA CYS A 231 13.50 6.17 -10.91
C CYS A 231 14.13 6.92 -12.11
N PRO A 232 13.53 6.85 -13.31
CA PRO A 232 13.94 7.66 -14.44
C PRO A 232 13.60 9.13 -14.17
N GLY A 233 14.21 10.05 -14.91
CA GLY A 233 13.98 11.49 -14.75
C GLY A 233 12.54 11.96 -15.05
N SER A 234 11.64 11.08 -15.53
CA SER A 234 10.23 11.41 -15.75
C SER A 234 9.36 10.16 -15.85
N VAL A 235 8.15 10.23 -15.29
CA VAL A 235 7.11 9.19 -15.43
C VAL A 235 6.37 9.39 -16.75
N LYS A 236 6.21 8.32 -17.54
CA LYS A 236 5.23 8.31 -18.63
C LYS A 236 3.86 7.98 -18.01
N ALA A 237 3.20 8.97 -17.42
CA ALA A 237 1.98 8.75 -16.65
C ALA A 237 0.71 8.93 -17.49
N ASN A 238 -0.28 8.06 -17.31
CA ASN A 238 -1.67 8.53 -17.33
C ASN A 238 -2.08 8.87 -15.90
N TYR A 239 -3.21 9.52 -15.75
CA TYR A 239 -3.63 10.07 -14.46
C TYR A 239 -5.13 9.86 -14.23
N TYR A 240 -5.50 9.94 -12.96
CA TYR A 240 -6.88 10.01 -12.51
C TYR A 240 -7.22 11.45 -12.14
N VAL A 241 -8.47 11.88 -12.34
CA VAL A 241 -8.90 13.24 -11.98
C VAL A 241 -9.47 13.27 -10.57
N VAL A 242 -9.07 14.28 -9.81
CA VAL A 242 -9.42 14.49 -8.41
C VAL A 242 -9.84 15.95 -8.22
N GLU A 243 -10.86 16.18 -7.39
CA GLU A 243 -11.24 17.52 -6.92
C GLU A 243 -10.75 17.70 -5.48
N LEU A 244 -10.07 18.81 -5.21
CA LEU A 244 -9.67 19.18 -3.86
C LEU A 244 -10.72 20.09 -3.23
N GLN A 245 -11.04 19.84 -1.96
CA GLN A 245 -11.92 20.67 -1.12
C GLN A 245 -11.13 21.64 -0.26
#